data_AF-A0A6L9ILK2-F1
#
_entry.id   AF-A0A6L9ILK2-F1
#
_cell.length_a   1.000
_cell.length_b   1.000
_cell.length_c   1.000
_cell.angle_alpha   90.00
_cell.angle_beta   90.00
_cell.angle_gamma   90.00
#
_symmetry.space_group_name_H-M   'P 1'
#
loop_
_entity.id
_entity.type
_entity.pdbx_description
1 polymer ?
#
loop_
_entity_poly.entity_id
_entity_poly.type
_entity_poly.pdbx_seq_one_letter_code
_entity_poly.pdbx_strand_id
1 'polypeptide(L)'
;MTDDQRRSDADETSVEAYCVRDRTTVEMLHPTPVWTRQGVPATRGECPICGGVVFRMGNTPAHAEIARPAAIKVATNTRVKLPQETVYLNFAPDDVAIAEQLADDLQKLGVACWLHENDPEDFNWAGGVHPALRECLRMVLLLSPAALTDERVEAAWTFFKTKSKTVHIARISPADPPDDLRRRPRYDFAADYKTAFRQLLQALDG
;
A
#
# COMPACT_ATOMS: atom_id res chain seq x y z
N MET A 1 46.08 -54.41 -16.81
CA MET A 1 45.15 -53.99 -17.86
C MET A 1 43.77 -53.97 -17.24
N THR A 2 43.45 -52.87 -16.54
CA THR A 2 42.44 -51.85 -16.97
C THR A 2 41.06 -52.51 -17.10
N ASP A 3 40.26 -52.51 -16.03
CA ASP A 3 39.46 -51.37 -15.52
C ASP A 3 38.57 -50.79 -16.62
N ASP A 4 37.29 -51.18 -16.60
CA ASP A 4 36.21 -50.36 -17.15
C ASP A 4 34.88 -50.81 -16.53
N GLN A 5 34.70 -50.48 -15.25
CA GLN A 5 33.39 -50.53 -14.61
C GLN A 5 32.56 -49.35 -15.11
N ARG A 6 31.69 -49.65 -16.07
CA ARG A 6 30.61 -48.83 -16.60
C ARG A 6 29.74 -48.27 -15.46
N ARG A 7 30.13 -47.11 -14.92
CA ARG A 7 29.28 -46.25 -14.08
C ARG A 7 28.21 -45.64 -14.98
N SER A 8 26.99 -46.08 -14.81
CA SER A 8 25.81 -45.43 -15.39
C SER A 8 25.57 -44.11 -14.65
N ASP A 9 26.00 -43.02 -15.25
CA ASP A 9 25.69 -41.64 -14.84
C ASP A 9 24.19 -41.34 -15.09
N ALA A 10 23.32 -41.97 -14.32
CA ALA A 10 21.93 -41.54 -14.16
C ALA A 10 21.90 -40.39 -13.13
N ASP A 11 22.47 -39.26 -13.52
CA ASP A 11 22.66 -38.06 -12.69
C ASP A 11 21.30 -37.37 -12.46
N GLU A 12 20.60 -37.85 -11.43
CA GLU A 12 20.04 -37.05 -10.33
C GLU A 12 19.73 -35.57 -10.64
N THR A 13 18.64 -35.30 -11.37
CA THR A 13 18.09 -33.94 -11.52
C THR A 13 17.32 -33.50 -10.26
N SER A 14 17.98 -33.45 -9.10
CA SER A 14 17.43 -32.81 -7.91
C SER A 14 17.49 -31.29 -8.09
N VAL A 15 16.34 -30.63 -7.98
CA VAL A 15 16.24 -29.17 -8.15
C VAL A 15 16.10 -28.53 -6.78
N GLU A 16 17.18 -27.94 -6.28
CA GLU A 16 17.14 -27.18 -5.04
C GLU A 16 16.35 -25.87 -5.19
N ALA A 17 15.48 -25.58 -4.22
CA ALA A 17 14.73 -24.34 -4.15
C ALA A 17 14.55 -23.87 -2.69
N TYR A 18 14.47 -22.56 -2.49
CA TYR A 18 14.26 -21.99 -1.16
C TYR A 18 12.77 -21.97 -0.80
N CYS A 19 12.40 -22.62 0.30
CA CYS A 19 11.05 -22.53 0.84
C CYS A 19 10.93 -21.31 1.76
N VAL A 20 10.10 -20.34 1.37
CA VAL A 20 9.90 -19.11 2.16
C VAL A 20 9.13 -19.36 3.47
N ARG A 21 8.31 -20.42 3.51
CA ARG A 21 7.55 -20.80 4.72
C ARG A 21 8.45 -21.44 5.78
N ASP A 22 9.26 -22.42 5.36
CA ASP A 22 10.18 -23.14 6.26
C ASP A 22 11.55 -22.45 6.41
N ARG A 23 11.78 -21.41 5.59
CA ARG A 23 13.02 -20.61 5.52
C ARG A 23 14.29 -21.42 5.30
N THR A 24 14.18 -22.55 4.61
CA THR A 24 15.30 -23.45 4.32
C THR A 24 15.34 -23.80 2.84
N THR A 25 16.53 -24.17 2.35
CA THR A 25 16.69 -24.74 1.02
C THR A 25 16.27 -26.21 1.08
N VAL A 26 15.40 -26.60 0.15
CA VAL A 26 14.87 -27.96 0.04
C VAL A 26 15.08 -28.47 -1.38
N GLU A 27 15.20 -29.78 -1.51
CA GLU A 27 15.04 -30.45 -2.80
C GLU A 27 13.55 -30.45 -3.17
N MET A 28 13.24 -29.88 -4.32
CA MET A 28 11.88 -29.70 -4.81
C MET A 28 11.26 -31.03 -5.24
N LEU A 29 10.05 -31.33 -4.75
CA LEU A 29 9.22 -32.41 -5.26
C LEU A 29 8.46 -31.96 -6.51
N HIS A 30 8.23 -32.88 -7.44
CA HIS A 30 7.47 -32.65 -8.69
C HIS A 30 7.94 -31.42 -9.51
N PRO A 31 9.24 -31.32 -9.86
CA PRO A 31 9.76 -30.17 -10.59
C PRO A 31 9.13 -30.08 -11.99
N THR A 32 8.42 -28.98 -12.23
CA THR A 32 7.76 -28.68 -13.50
C THR A 32 8.29 -27.36 -14.06
N PRO A 33 8.83 -27.35 -15.30
CA PRO A 33 9.24 -26.10 -15.96
C PRO A 33 8.01 -25.25 -16.27
N VAL A 34 8.06 -23.97 -15.92
CA VAL A 34 6.97 -23.00 -16.13
C VAL A 34 7.52 -21.66 -16.62
N TRP A 35 6.77 -21.01 -17.50
CA TRP A 35 7.02 -19.61 -17.84
C TRP A 35 6.21 -18.72 -16.90
N THR A 36 6.85 -17.76 -16.24
CA THR A 36 6.15 -16.74 -15.46
C THR A 36 5.29 -15.87 -16.37
N ARG A 37 4.34 -15.11 -15.79
CA ARG A 37 3.50 -14.15 -16.53
C ARG A 37 4.32 -13.10 -17.34
N GLN A 38 5.55 -12.83 -16.91
CA GLN A 38 6.48 -11.91 -17.58
C GLN A 38 7.36 -12.60 -18.65
N GLY A 39 7.19 -13.91 -18.86
CA GLY A 39 7.98 -14.68 -19.82
C GLY A 39 9.39 -15.03 -19.34
N VAL A 40 9.64 -15.01 -18.03
CA VAL A 40 10.91 -15.47 -17.41
C VAL A 40 10.79 -16.98 -17.10
N PRO A 41 11.80 -17.80 -17.42
CA PRO A 41 11.77 -19.24 -17.15
C PRO A 41 11.99 -19.52 -15.65
N ALA A 42 11.22 -20.46 -15.12
CA ALA A 42 11.32 -20.91 -13.73
C ALA A 42 10.88 -22.36 -13.60
N THR A 43 11.44 -23.09 -12.65
CA THR A 43 10.95 -24.41 -12.26
C THR A 43 10.08 -24.26 -11.02
N ARG A 44 8.85 -24.77 -11.08
CA ARG A 44 7.91 -24.83 -9.95
C ARG A 44 7.85 -26.26 -9.41
N GLY A 45 7.70 -26.40 -8.11
CA GLY A 45 7.35 -27.68 -7.50
C GLY A 45 6.89 -27.49 -6.07
N GLU A 46 7.03 -28.54 -5.26
CA GLU A 46 6.48 -28.62 -3.91
C GLU A 46 7.56 -28.86 -2.85
N CYS A 47 7.40 -28.24 -1.69
CA CYS A 47 8.29 -28.42 -0.55
C CYS A 47 7.99 -29.75 0.16
N PRO A 48 8.98 -30.62 0.41
CA PRO A 48 8.78 -31.88 1.12
C PRO A 48 8.42 -31.71 2.59
N ILE A 49 8.67 -30.52 3.17
CA ILE A 49 8.44 -30.23 4.59
C ILE A 49 7.01 -29.76 4.83
N CYS A 50 6.58 -28.71 4.13
CA CYS A 50 5.27 -28.08 4.36
C CYS A 50 4.25 -28.29 3.24
N GLY A 51 4.62 -28.95 2.13
CA GLY A 51 3.78 -29.07 0.92
C GLY A 51 3.57 -27.73 0.19
N GLY A 52 4.24 -26.66 0.60
CA GLY A 52 4.14 -25.34 -0.01
C GLY A 52 4.79 -25.29 -1.39
N VAL A 53 4.28 -24.42 -2.27
CA VAL A 53 4.86 -24.23 -3.59
C VAL A 53 6.23 -23.55 -3.47
N VAL A 54 7.25 -24.16 -4.06
CA VAL A 54 8.60 -23.61 -4.19
C VAL A 54 8.92 -23.31 -5.65
N PHE A 55 9.77 -22.31 -5.86
CA PHE A 55 10.19 -21.88 -7.19
C PHE A 55 11.72 -21.77 -7.23
N ARG A 56 12.32 -22.26 -8.32
CA ARG A 56 13.72 -21.98 -8.68
C ARG A 56 13.71 -21.19 -9.98
N MET A 57 14.23 -19.96 -9.93
CA MET A 57 14.38 -19.13 -11.13
C MET A 57 15.57 -19.64 -11.94
N GLY A 58 15.43 -19.67 -13.28
CA GLY A 58 16.51 -20.07 -14.17
C GLY A 58 16.01 -20.86 -15.38
N ASN A 59 16.76 -20.75 -16.48
CA ASN A 59 16.52 -21.54 -17.67
C ASN A 59 17.10 -22.94 -17.46
N THR A 60 16.26 -23.96 -17.45
CA THR A 60 16.68 -25.37 -17.46
C THR A 60 16.46 -25.96 -18.85
N PRO A 61 17.16 -27.05 -19.23
CA PRO A 61 16.92 -27.74 -20.51
C PRO A 61 15.44 -28.09 -20.73
N ALA A 62 14.69 -28.35 -19.66
CA ALA A 62 13.27 -28.64 -19.68
C ALA A 62 12.37 -27.48 -20.18
N HIS A 63 12.90 -26.26 -20.35
CA HIS A 63 12.17 -25.13 -20.95
C HIS A 63 12.24 -25.10 -22.49
N ALA A 64 13.11 -25.91 -23.12
CA ALA A 64 13.23 -25.97 -24.57
C ALA A 64 11.98 -26.56 -25.25
N GLU A 65 11.23 -27.39 -24.52
CA GLU A 65 10.04 -28.08 -25.02
C GLU A 65 8.74 -27.27 -24.84
N ILE A 66 8.79 -26.13 -24.11
CA ILE A 66 7.61 -25.33 -23.80
C ILE A 66 7.68 -23.99 -24.53
N ALA A 67 6.69 -23.72 -25.38
CA ALA A 67 6.57 -22.46 -26.09
C ALA A 67 6.49 -21.28 -25.11
N ARG A 68 7.41 -20.32 -25.28
CA ARG A 68 7.44 -19.09 -24.49
C ARG A 68 6.21 -18.24 -24.80
N PRO A 69 5.34 -17.94 -23.83
CA PRO A 69 4.22 -17.04 -24.06
C PRO A 69 4.74 -15.62 -24.32
N ALA A 70 4.03 -14.86 -25.17
CA ALA A 70 4.30 -13.43 -25.33
C ALA A 70 4.15 -12.75 -23.97
N ALA A 71 5.18 -12.03 -23.53
CA ALA A 71 5.17 -11.35 -22.24
C ALA A 71 4.01 -10.34 -22.22
N ILE A 72 2.98 -10.64 -21.43
CA ILE A 72 1.93 -9.67 -21.15
C ILE A 72 2.59 -8.60 -20.29
N LYS A 73 2.56 -7.34 -20.75
CA LYS A 73 2.88 -6.19 -19.89
C LYS A 73 1.84 -6.17 -18.78
N VAL A 74 2.10 -6.92 -17.71
CA VAL A 74 1.37 -6.75 -16.46
C VAL A 74 1.69 -5.32 -16.05
N ALA A 75 0.70 -4.44 -16.14
CA ALA A 75 0.80 -3.11 -15.56
C ALA A 75 1.35 -3.32 -14.15
N THR A 76 2.52 -2.77 -13.87
CA THR A 76 3.02 -2.77 -12.50
C THR A 76 1.90 -2.13 -11.69
N ASN A 77 1.33 -2.89 -10.75
CA ASN A 77 0.50 -2.32 -9.72
C ASN A 77 1.46 -1.48 -8.85
N THR A 78 1.88 -0.36 -9.42
CA THR A 78 2.71 0.64 -8.77
C THR A 78 1.73 1.31 -7.85
N ARG A 79 1.46 0.65 -6.73
CA ARG A 79 0.99 1.33 -5.54
C ARG A 79 1.99 2.44 -5.35
N VAL A 80 1.61 3.68 -5.67
CA VAL A 80 2.44 4.85 -5.45
C VAL A 80 2.84 4.73 -4.00
N LYS A 81 4.13 4.48 -3.74
CA LYS A 81 4.63 4.32 -2.38
C LYS A 81 4.52 5.72 -1.80
N LEU A 82 3.36 6.01 -1.20
CA LEU A 82 3.08 7.30 -0.60
C LEU A 82 4.25 7.54 0.38
N PRO A 83 5.04 8.61 0.20
CA PRO A 83 6.09 8.92 1.14
C PRO A 83 5.46 8.96 2.53
N GLN A 84 6.18 8.49 3.56
CA GLN A 84 5.62 8.32 4.92
C GLN A 84 5.08 9.63 5.53
N GLU A 85 5.34 10.75 4.88
CA GLU A 85 4.89 12.10 5.19
C GLU A 85 3.59 12.51 4.48
N THR A 86 2.92 11.58 3.78
CA THR A 86 1.66 11.87 3.10
C THR A 86 0.57 12.26 4.09
N VAL A 87 -0.03 13.43 3.87
CA VAL A 87 -1.09 13.99 4.69
C VAL A 87 -2.44 13.55 4.15
N TYR A 88 -3.27 12.96 5.00
CA TYR A 88 -4.65 12.64 4.64
C TYR A 88 -5.56 13.84 4.88
N LEU A 89 -6.20 14.36 3.84
CA LEU A 89 -7.20 15.43 3.94
C LEU A 89 -8.58 14.80 4.10
N ASN A 90 -9.16 14.95 5.29
CA ASN A 90 -10.50 14.48 5.62
C ASN A 90 -11.47 15.66 5.55
N PHE A 91 -12.47 15.61 4.65
CA PHE A 91 -13.42 16.69 4.39
C PHE A 91 -14.78 16.15 3.94
N ALA A 92 -15.84 16.93 4.13
CA ALA A 92 -17.16 16.61 3.59
C ALA A 92 -17.27 17.00 2.11
N PRO A 93 -18.15 16.34 1.32
CA PRO A 93 -18.34 16.66 -0.10
C PRO A 93 -18.55 18.16 -0.39
N ASP A 94 -19.25 18.87 0.50
CA ASP A 94 -19.54 20.30 0.37
C ASP A 94 -18.28 21.20 0.47
N ASP A 95 -17.21 20.69 1.08
CA ASP A 95 -15.97 21.43 1.35
C ASP A 95 -14.87 21.15 0.31
N VAL A 96 -15.20 20.45 -0.79
CA VAL A 96 -14.24 20.00 -1.80
C VAL A 96 -13.38 21.14 -2.35
N ALA A 97 -13.97 22.33 -2.57
CA ALA A 97 -13.25 23.47 -3.13
C ALA A 97 -12.08 23.95 -2.25
N ILE A 98 -12.27 23.98 -0.93
CA ILE A 98 -11.19 24.34 0.01
C ILE A 98 -10.20 23.18 0.16
N ALA A 99 -10.68 21.94 0.12
CA ALA A 99 -9.83 20.76 0.17
C ALA A 99 -8.86 20.70 -1.01
N GLU A 100 -9.34 20.91 -2.23
CA GLU A 100 -8.53 21.02 -3.45
C GLU A 100 -7.54 22.17 -3.36
N GLN A 101 -7.99 23.36 -2.93
CA GLN A 101 -7.10 24.50 -2.75
C GLN A 101 -5.98 24.20 -1.75
N LEU A 102 -6.30 23.57 -0.61
CA LEU A 102 -5.31 23.18 0.39
C LEU A 102 -4.36 22.10 -0.14
N ALA A 103 -4.87 21.13 -0.90
CA ALA A 103 -4.05 20.10 -1.53
C ALA A 103 -3.05 20.71 -2.53
N ASP A 104 -3.50 21.61 -3.39
CA ASP A 104 -2.64 22.33 -4.34
C ASP A 104 -1.55 23.11 -3.62
N ASP A 105 -1.89 23.80 -2.53
CA ASP A 105 -0.94 24.61 -1.77
C ASP A 105 0.07 23.74 -1.00
N LEU A 106 -0.35 22.59 -0.46
CA LEU A 106 0.56 21.59 0.11
C LEU A 106 1.50 21.00 -0.95
N GLN A 107 0.96 20.67 -2.12
CA GLN A 107 1.72 20.08 -3.21
C GLN A 107 2.76 21.05 -3.80
N LYS A 108 2.41 22.34 -3.94
CA LYS A 108 3.36 23.41 -4.34
C LYS A 108 4.56 23.51 -3.41
N LEU A 109 4.38 23.15 -2.14
CA LEU A 109 5.43 23.15 -1.13
C LEU A 109 6.14 21.80 -0.99
N GLY A 110 5.80 20.81 -1.83
CA GLY A 110 6.42 19.49 -1.85
C GLY A 110 5.85 18.51 -0.82
N VAL A 111 4.76 18.87 -0.13
CA VAL A 111 4.08 17.96 0.81
C VAL A 111 3.09 17.10 0.02
N ALA A 112 3.29 15.78 0.05
CA ALA A 112 2.33 14.85 -0.54
C ALA A 112 1.03 14.86 0.27
N CYS A 113 -0.11 15.04 -0.40
CA CYS A 113 -1.42 14.97 0.22
C CYS A 113 -2.33 14.01 -0.53
N TRP A 114 -3.20 13.33 0.21
CA TRP A 114 -4.26 12.50 -0.32
C TRP A 114 -5.60 13.12 0.04
N LEU A 115 -6.44 13.36 -0.95
CA LEU A 115 -7.80 13.87 -0.77
C LEU A 115 -8.74 12.72 -0.46
N HIS A 116 -9.63 12.87 0.52
CA HIS A 116 -10.75 11.95 0.74
C HIS A 116 -11.60 11.85 -0.54
N GLU A 117 -11.33 10.82 -1.36
CA GLU A 117 -12.14 10.53 -2.55
C GLU A 117 -13.49 9.96 -2.12
N ASN A 118 -14.56 10.59 -2.60
CA ASN A 118 -15.95 10.19 -2.34
C ASN A 118 -16.45 9.17 -3.37
N ASP A 119 -15.59 8.25 -3.82
CA ASP A 119 -15.98 7.30 -4.85
C ASP A 119 -17.02 6.30 -4.29
N PRO A 120 -18.25 6.23 -4.85
CA PRO A 120 -19.27 5.31 -4.38
C PRO A 120 -18.91 3.82 -4.56
N GLU A 121 -17.93 3.49 -5.41
CA GLU A 121 -17.48 2.11 -5.63
C GLU A 121 -16.46 1.61 -4.57
N ASP A 122 -15.94 2.50 -3.72
CA ASP A 122 -14.96 2.17 -2.68
C ASP A 122 -15.57 1.48 -1.44
N PHE A 123 -16.85 1.10 -1.49
CA PHE A 123 -17.60 0.58 -0.33
C PHE A 123 -17.31 -0.89 0.03
N ASN A 124 -16.41 -1.59 -0.67
CA ASN A 124 -16.16 -3.02 -0.46
C ASN A 124 -14.79 -3.35 0.17
N TRP A 125 -14.25 -2.47 1.00
CA TRP A 125 -13.14 -2.84 1.88
C TRP A 125 -13.68 -3.70 3.02
N ALA A 126 -13.31 -4.98 3.05
CA ALA A 126 -13.75 -5.99 4.05
C ALA A 126 -13.45 -5.65 5.54
N GLY A 127 -12.99 -4.43 5.83
CA GLY A 127 -12.80 -3.89 7.18
C GLY A 127 -13.18 -2.41 7.34
N GLY A 128 -13.89 -1.81 6.37
CA GLY A 128 -14.49 -0.47 6.49
C GLY A 128 -13.51 0.72 6.54
N VAL A 129 -12.23 0.53 6.19
CA VAL A 129 -11.20 1.56 6.32
C VAL A 129 -10.35 1.60 5.05
N HIS A 130 -10.32 2.77 4.39
CA HIS A 130 -9.56 3.02 3.17
C HIS A 130 -8.04 2.76 3.39
N PRO A 131 -7.32 2.09 2.47
CA PRO A 131 -5.90 1.78 2.63
C PRO A 131 -5.02 3.01 2.88
N ALA A 132 -5.38 4.19 2.34
CA ALA A 132 -4.66 5.44 2.61
C ALA A 132 -4.70 5.84 4.10
N LEU A 133 -5.75 5.49 4.85
CA LEU A 133 -5.82 5.74 6.30
C LEU A 133 -4.79 4.89 7.08
N ARG A 134 -4.43 3.72 6.55
CA ARG A 134 -3.40 2.87 7.15
C ARG A 134 -2.00 3.42 6.85
N GLU A 135 -1.80 3.90 5.64
CA GLU A 135 -0.50 4.36 5.12
C GLU A 135 -0.12 5.78 5.59
N CYS A 136 -1.09 6.69 5.80
CA CYS A 136 -0.83 8.05 6.28
C CYS A 136 -0.62 8.10 7.80
N LEU A 137 0.42 8.80 8.28
CA LEU A 137 0.70 9.00 9.72
C LEU A 137 0.04 10.25 10.30
N ARG A 138 -0.21 11.25 9.44
CA ARG A 138 -0.78 12.56 9.79
C ARG A 138 -2.07 12.80 9.00
N MET A 139 -3.10 13.34 9.65
CA MET A 139 -4.37 13.70 9.02
C MET A 139 -4.71 15.15 9.33
N VAL A 140 -5.27 15.84 8.34
CA VAL A 140 -5.87 17.17 8.47
C VAL A 140 -7.37 17.01 8.25
N LEU A 141 -8.15 17.36 9.28
CA LEU A 141 -9.61 17.38 9.24
C LEU A 141 -10.07 18.81 8.92
N LEU A 142 -10.78 18.97 7.81
CA LEU A 142 -11.49 20.20 7.47
C LEU A 142 -12.79 20.25 8.26
N LEU A 143 -12.81 21.08 9.30
CA LEU A 143 -13.94 21.20 10.22
C LEU A 143 -14.95 22.21 9.68
N SER A 144 -16.11 21.68 9.30
CA SER A 144 -17.32 22.39 8.88
C SER A 144 -18.54 21.71 9.50
N PRO A 145 -19.72 22.35 9.49
CA PRO A 145 -20.97 21.69 9.89
C PRO A 145 -21.28 20.43 9.07
N ALA A 146 -20.96 20.42 7.76
CA ALA A 146 -21.18 19.27 6.89
C ALA A 146 -20.26 18.09 7.28
N ALA A 147 -19.00 18.37 7.62
CA ALA A 147 -18.04 17.37 8.08
C ALA A 147 -18.43 16.71 9.41
N LEU A 148 -19.19 17.40 10.26
CA LEU A 148 -19.70 16.84 11.51
C LEU A 148 -20.91 15.90 11.32
N THR A 149 -21.65 16.07 10.23
CA THR A 149 -22.82 15.24 9.91
C THR A 149 -22.48 14.05 9.03
N ASP A 150 -21.28 14.00 8.46
CA ASP A 150 -20.85 12.94 7.55
C ASP A 150 -20.23 11.76 8.32
N GLU A 151 -20.90 10.60 8.27
CA GLU A 151 -20.44 9.36 8.92
C GLU A 151 -19.06 8.89 8.43
N ARG A 152 -18.67 9.20 7.19
CA ARG A 152 -17.37 8.79 6.62
C ARG A 152 -16.25 9.62 7.21
N VAL A 153 -16.48 10.93 7.32
CA VAL A 153 -15.57 11.84 8.01
C VAL A 153 -15.37 11.39 9.45
N GLU A 154 -16.46 11.02 10.12
CA GLU A 154 -16.46 10.48 11.47
C GLU A 154 -15.66 9.18 11.61
N ALA A 155 -15.93 8.21 10.73
CA ALA A 155 -15.23 6.92 10.72
C ALA A 155 -13.71 7.11 10.52
N ALA A 156 -13.32 8.00 9.61
CA ALA A 156 -11.91 8.27 9.30
C ALA A 156 -11.16 8.87 10.50
N TRP A 157 -11.69 9.89 11.17
CA TRP A 157 -11.01 10.46 12.34
C TRP A 157 -11.05 9.54 13.57
N THR A 158 -12.12 8.76 13.73
CA THR A 158 -12.25 7.73 14.78
C THR A 158 -11.19 6.64 14.61
N PHE A 159 -10.91 6.23 13.38
CA PHE A 159 -9.81 5.31 13.09
C PHE A 159 -8.45 5.88 13.49
N PHE A 160 -8.17 7.14 13.15
CA PHE A 160 -6.93 7.82 13.54
C PHE A 160 -6.78 7.92 15.06
N LYS A 161 -7.85 8.24 15.78
CA LYS A 161 -7.89 8.24 17.26
C LYS A 161 -7.55 6.85 17.83
N THR A 162 -8.18 5.80 17.31
CA THR A 162 -7.97 4.41 17.75
C THR A 162 -6.53 3.96 17.54
N LYS A 163 -5.89 4.44 16.47
CA LYS A 163 -4.49 4.18 16.15
C LYS A 163 -3.50 5.16 16.81
N SER A 164 -3.97 6.04 17.69
CA SER A 164 -3.18 7.09 18.34
C SER A 164 -2.39 7.97 17.35
N LYS A 165 -2.92 8.16 16.15
CA LYS A 165 -2.31 8.99 15.09
C LYS A 165 -2.58 10.47 15.33
N THR A 166 -1.76 11.32 14.70
CA THR A 166 -1.89 12.78 14.82
C THR A 166 -3.00 13.29 13.93
N VAL A 167 -3.88 14.10 14.53
CA VAL A 167 -5.00 14.76 13.84
C VAL A 167 -4.84 16.26 14.05
N HIS A 168 -4.75 17.01 12.95
CA HIS A 168 -4.78 18.46 12.90
C HIS A 168 -6.15 18.92 12.42
N ILE A 169 -6.72 19.94 13.05
CA ILE A 169 -8.04 20.46 12.68
C ILE A 169 -7.88 21.78 11.96
N ALA A 170 -8.34 21.84 10.72
CA ALA A 170 -8.44 23.04 9.91
C ALA A 170 -9.90 23.52 9.91
N ARG A 171 -10.22 24.53 10.72
CA ARG A 171 -11.58 25.08 10.81
C ARG A 171 -11.84 26.03 9.65
N ILE A 172 -12.72 25.64 8.74
CA ILE A 172 -13.11 26.42 7.55
C ILE A 172 -14.44 27.14 7.71
N SER A 173 -15.26 26.70 8.66
CA SER A 173 -16.56 27.28 8.99
C SER A 173 -16.75 27.25 10.52
N PRO A 174 -17.53 28.17 11.13
CA PRO A 174 -17.79 28.15 12.56
C PRO A 174 -18.54 26.87 12.97
N ALA A 175 -17.76 25.88 13.42
CA ALA A 175 -18.23 24.61 13.92
C ALA A 175 -17.41 24.21 15.14
N ASP A 176 -18.06 23.56 16.11
CA ASP A 176 -17.41 23.03 17.29
C ASP A 176 -16.91 21.61 17.03
N PRO A 177 -15.63 21.31 17.31
CA PRO A 177 -15.11 19.97 17.11
C PRO A 177 -15.79 18.99 18.08
N PRO A 178 -15.93 17.70 17.70
CA PRO A 178 -16.41 16.67 18.61
C PRO A 178 -15.54 16.62 19.88
N ASP A 179 -16.12 16.25 21.02
CA ASP A 179 -15.41 16.25 22.30
C ASP A 179 -14.12 15.41 22.28
N ASP A 180 -14.11 14.35 21.47
CA ASP A 180 -12.96 13.48 21.22
C ASP A 180 -11.76 14.18 20.56
N LEU A 181 -12.01 15.27 19.83
CA LEU A 181 -11.02 16.05 19.12
C LEU A 181 -10.74 17.41 19.80
N ARG A 182 -11.41 17.71 20.93
CA ARG A 182 -11.31 18.99 21.65
C ARG A 182 -9.88 19.40 22.03
N ARG A 183 -9.00 18.43 22.31
CA ARG A 183 -7.60 18.66 22.71
C ARG A 183 -6.61 18.74 21.54
N ARG A 184 -7.05 18.51 20.30
CA ARG A 184 -6.18 18.51 19.13
C ARG A 184 -5.86 19.94 18.67
N PRO A 185 -4.70 20.16 18.02
CA PRO A 185 -4.34 21.45 17.45
C PRO A 185 -5.38 21.94 16.44
N ARG A 186 -5.74 23.23 16.54
CA ARG A 186 -6.79 23.87 15.74
C ARG A 186 -6.22 25.08 15.02
N TYR A 187 -6.50 25.17 13.73
CA TYR A 187 -6.10 26.27 12.86
C TYR A 187 -7.33 26.88 12.22
N ASP A 188 -7.46 28.20 12.29
CA ASP A 188 -8.66 28.90 11.85
C ASP A 188 -8.51 29.42 10.42
N PHE A 189 -8.87 28.59 9.45
CA PHE A 189 -8.83 28.92 8.03
C PHE A 189 -9.95 29.91 7.63
N ALA A 190 -11.04 29.96 8.39
CA ALA A 190 -12.15 30.88 8.16
C ALA A 190 -11.76 32.36 8.40
N ALA A 191 -10.88 32.62 9.37
CA ALA A 191 -10.45 33.97 9.74
C ALA A 191 -9.23 34.44 8.93
N ASP A 192 -8.18 33.62 8.83
CA ASP A 192 -6.97 33.94 8.06
C ASP A 192 -6.31 32.66 7.51
N TYR A 193 -6.64 32.35 6.26
CA TYR A 193 -6.09 31.20 5.53
C TYR A 193 -4.55 31.17 5.55
N LYS A 194 -3.88 32.29 5.26
CA LYS A 194 -2.43 32.30 5.07
C LYS A 194 -1.69 32.04 6.37
N THR A 195 -2.18 32.61 7.46
CA THR A 195 -1.57 32.41 8.79
C THR A 195 -1.87 31.02 9.32
N ALA A 196 -3.11 30.54 9.20
CA ALA A 196 -3.50 29.19 9.59
C ALA A 196 -2.73 28.13 8.80
N PHE A 197 -2.54 28.32 7.50
CA PHE A 197 -1.79 27.41 6.64
C PHE A 197 -0.31 27.30 7.05
N ARG A 198 0.36 28.42 7.35
CA ARG A 198 1.75 28.40 7.85
C ARG A 198 1.88 27.66 9.18
N GLN A 199 0.92 27.85 10.09
CA GLN A 199 0.91 27.14 11.37
C GLN A 199 0.66 25.64 11.19
N LEU A 200 -0.24 25.28 10.25
CA LEU A 200 -0.49 23.89 9.90
C LEU A 200 0.78 23.23 9.34
N LEU A 201 1.46 23.86 8.39
CA LEU A 201 2.72 23.37 7.83
C LEU A 201 3.78 23.15 8.89
N GLN A 202 3.98 24.12 9.78
CA GLN A 202 4.95 23.99 10.88
C GLN A 202 4.64 22.79 11.78
N ALA A 203 3.36 22.47 11.98
CA ALA A 203 2.94 21.32 12.76
C ALA A 203 2.99 19.99 11.99
N LEU A 204 2.98 20.05 10.66
CA LEU A 204 3.19 18.89 9.79
C LEU A 204 4.68 18.57 9.63
N ASP A 205 5.58 19.54 9.74
CA ASP A 205 7.03 19.33 9.68
C ASP A 205 7.64 18.86 11.01
N GLY A 206 6.94 19.09 12.13
CA GLY A 206 7.33 18.67 13.49
C GLY A 206 7.03 17.22 13.82
#